data_AF-A0A354XLY0-F1
#
_entry.id   AF-A0A354XLY0-F1
#
_cell.length_a   1.000
_cell.length_b   1.000
_cell.length_c   1.000
_cell.angle_alpha   90.00
_cell.angle_beta   90.00
_cell.angle_gamma   90.00
#
_symmetry.space_group_name_H-M   'P 1'
#
loop_
_entity.id
_entity.type
_entity.pdbx_description
1 polymer ?
#
loop_
_entity_poly.entity_id
_entity_poly.type
_entity_poly.pdbx_seq_one_letter_code
_entity_poly.pdbx_strand_id
1 'polypeptide(L)'
;MADRVLEQDKVTFRQASIAPADWFSMVAFFIGVIRRASRRPVSPLADALLSLGISVTDCRMPVSGLAFELLAVSERSALLVALERLLSMGLEETFSVLVACNVKTSALHDPRRSPPVVLLPLLSRLSHHPHGPHRRRVPPACRPMSERAVRASWARLKRRMKAEPTS
;
A
#
# COMPACT_ATOMS: atom_id res chain seq x y z
N MET A 1 -13.48 -17.30 -6.60
CA MET A 1 -13.27 -17.09 -5.15
C MET A 1 -14.22 -16.03 -4.60
N ALA A 2 -14.35 -14.86 -5.24
CA ALA A 2 -15.26 -13.80 -4.81
C ALA A 2 -16.76 -14.18 -4.85
N ASP A 3 -17.23 -14.92 -5.87
CA ASP A 3 -18.67 -15.25 -5.97
C ASP A 3 -19.15 -16.16 -4.82
N ARG A 4 -18.30 -17.10 -4.38
CA ARG A 4 -18.60 -17.96 -3.21
C ARG A 4 -18.66 -17.19 -1.89
N VAL A 5 -18.01 -16.03 -1.81
CA VAL A 5 -18.03 -15.14 -0.64
C VAL A 5 -19.35 -14.37 -0.55
N LEU A 6 -19.99 -14.08 -1.68
CA LEU A 6 -21.24 -13.32 -1.73
C LEU A 6 -22.46 -14.20 -1.43
N GLU A 7 -22.37 -15.51 -1.68
CA GLU A 7 -23.45 -16.46 -1.41
C GLU A 7 -23.47 -16.98 0.04
N GLN A 8 -22.37 -16.81 0.79
CA GLN A 8 -22.23 -17.32 2.15
C GLN A 8 -21.97 -16.17 3.13
N ASP A 9 -22.78 -16.06 4.18
CA ASP A 9 -22.67 -15.02 5.23
C ASP A 9 -21.37 -15.15 6.08
N LYS A 10 -20.55 -16.15 5.77
CA LYS A 10 -19.26 -16.45 6.39
C LYS A 10 -18.29 -16.96 5.34
N VAL A 11 -17.09 -16.37 5.29
CA VAL A 11 -15.98 -16.87 4.46
C VAL A 11 -15.13 -17.79 5.31
N THR A 12 -14.84 -19.00 4.81
CA THR A 12 -13.86 -19.88 5.46
C THR A 12 -12.47 -19.56 4.91
N PHE A 13 -11.62 -18.94 5.72
CA PHE A 13 -10.20 -18.78 5.41
C PHE A 13 -9.39 -19.67 6.35
N ARG A 14 -8.75 -20.70 5.76
CA ARG A 14 -7.90 -21.69 6.46
C ARG A 14 -8.46 -22.12 7.84
N GLN A 15 -9.74 -22.53 7.86
CA GLN A 15 -10.47 -23.09 9.02
C GLN A 15 -11.08 -22.07 10.00
N ALA A 16 -10.85 -20.77 9.85
CA ALA A 16 -11.53 -19.72 10.61
C ALA A 16 -12.62 -19.05 9.77
N SER A 17 -13.78 -18.81 10.39
CA SER A 17 -14.84 -17.98 9.81
C SER A 17 -14.45 -16.52 9.90
N ILE A 18 -14.27 -15.86 8.77
CA ILE A 18 -14.03 -14.42 8.67
C ILE A 18 -15.27 -13.74 8.07
N ALA A 19 -15.64 -12.57 8.59
CA ALA A 19 -16.72 -11.79 8.01
C ALA A 19 -16.33 -11.35 6.59
N PRO A 20 -17.27 -11.33 5.62
CA PRO A 20 -16.97 -10.89 4.26
C PRO A 20 -16.31 -9.51 4.19
N ALA A 21 -16.75 -8.57 5.03
CA ALA A 21 -16.18 -7.22 5.10
C ALA A 21 -14.68 -7.23 5.50
N ASP A 22 -14.31 -8.05 6.48
CA ASP A 22 -12.92 -8.19 6.92
C ASP A 22 -12.06 -8.87 5.86
N TRP A 23 -12.62 -9.86 5.15
CA TRP A 23 -11.97 -10.50 4.01
C TRP A 23 -11.65 -9.49 2.90
N PHE A 24 -12.64 -8.71 2.46
CA PHE A 24 -12.43 -7.70 1.42
C PHE A 24 -11.45 -6.61 1.87
N SER A 25 -11.52 -6.19 3.13
CA SER A 25 -10.58 -5.23 3.72
C SER A 25 -9.14 -5.76 3.68
N MET A 26 -8.94 -7.02 4.03
CA MET A 26 -7.64 -7.70 3.97
C MET A 26 -7.10 -7.82 2.54
N VAL A 27 -7.94 -8.24 1.59
CA VAL A 27 -7.60 -8.32 0.16
C VAL A 27 -7.18 -6.95 -0.36
N ALA A 28 -7.97 -5.90 -0.09
CA ALA A 28 -7.65 -4.53 -0.51
C ALA A 28 -6.33 -4.03 0.10
N PHE A 29 -6.07 -4.38 1.35
CA PHE A 29 -4.80 -4.07 2.01
C PHE A 29 -3.62 -4.71 1.29
N PHE A 30 -3.68 -6.01 0.99
CA PHE A 30 -2.59 -6.72 0.30
C PHE A 30 -2.36 -6.24 -1.13
N ILE A 31 -3.42 -5.92 -1.87
CA ILE A 31 -3.29 -5.25 -3.17
C ILE A 31 -2.51 -3.93 -3.01
N GLY A 32 -2.80 -3.15 -1.97
CA GLY A 32 -2.07 -1.93 -1.64
C GLY A 32 -0.59 -2.16 -1.35
N VAL A 33 -0.27 -3.24 -0.62
CA VAL A 33 1.10 -3.65 -0.30
C VAL A 33 1.88 -4.03 -1.56
N ILE A 34 1.33 -4.92 -2.39
CA ILE A 34 1.95 -5.37 -3.64
C ILE A 34 2.24 -4.18 -4.55
N ARG A 35 1.25 -3.32 -4.77
CA ARG A 35 1.41 -2.08 -5.56
C ARG A 35 2.51 -1.17 -5.04
N ARG A 36 2.64 -1.07 -3.72
CA ARG A 36 3.65 -0.22 -3.09
C ARG A 36 5.07 -0.78 -3.30
N ALA A 37 5.22 -2.09 -3.23
CA ALA A 37 6.46 -2.77 -3.57
C ALA A 37 6.84 -2.56 -5.04
N SER A 38 5.89 -2.69 -5.97
CA SER A 38 6.12 -2.46 -7.40
C SER A 38 6.59 -1.03 -7.71
N ARG A 39 6.12 -0.03 -6.96
CA ARG A 39 6.59 1.36 -7.08
C ARG A 39 7.98 1.61 -6.48
N ARG A 40 8.48 0.68 -5.65
CA ARG A 40 9.77 0.77 -4.96
C ARG A 40 10.49 -0.57 -5.06
N PRO A 41 10.92 -0.97 -6.27
CA PRO A 41 11.46 -2.30 -6.53
C PRO A 41 12.77 -2.56 -5.79
N VAL A 42 13.48 -1.50 -5.37
CA VAL A 42 14.65 -1.58 -4.48
C VAL A 42 14.20 -1.23 -3.06
N SER A 43 13.61 -2.18 -2.36
CA SER A 43 13.19 -2.00 -0.97
C SER A 43 13.04 -3.34 -0.23
N PRO A 44 13.15 -3.35 1.12
CA PRO A 44 12.95 -4.58 1.89
C PRO A 44 11.60 -5.26 1.65
N LEU A 45 10.56 -4.49 1.32
CA LEU A 45 9.26 -5.02 0.99
C LEU A 45 9.26 -5.74 -0.37
N ALA A 46 9.96 -5.18 -1.37
CA ALA A 46 10.12 -5.83 -2.66
C ALA A 46 10.93 -7.13 -2.52
N ASP A 47 12.02 -7.12 -1.75
CA ASP A 47 12.85 -8.29 -1.49
C ASP A 47 12.07 -9.40 -0.76
N ALA A 48 11.23 -9.03 0.22
CA ALA A 48 10.37 -9.97 0.90
C ALA A 48 9.34 -10.62 -0.03
N LEU A 49 8.67 -9.83 -0.89
CA LEU A 49 7.72 -10.37 -1.85
C LEU A 49 8.40 -11.27 -2.89
N LEU A 50 9.60 -10.91 -3.34
CA LEU A 50 10.40 -11.77 -4.21
C LEU A 50 10.76 -13.09 -3.54
N SER A 51 11.13 -13.07 -2.25
CA SER A 51 11.42 -14.28 -1.46
C SER A 51 10.20 -15.20 -1.30
N LEU A 52 8.99 -14.63 -1.39
CA LEU A 52 7.72 -15.34 -1.43
C LEU A 52 7.31 -15.77 -2.86
N GLY A 53 8.18 -15.62 -3.86
CA GLY A 53 7.91 -15.97 -5.25
C GLY A 53 6.97 -14.99 -5.97
N ILE A 54 6.81 -13.77 -5.45
CA ILE A 54 5.97 -12.72 -6.04
C ILE A 54 6.87 -11.70 -6.73
N SER A 55 6.87 -11.72 -8.07
CA SER A 55 7.62 -10.73 -8.86
C SER A 55 6.91 -9.37 -8.83
N VAL A 56 7.59 -8.36 -8.28
CA VAL A 56 7.09 -6.97 -8.24
C VAL A 56 7.64 -6.10 -9.36
N THR A 57 8.57 -6.64 -10.16
CA THR A 57 9.25 -5.99 -11.29
C THR A 57 8.71 -6.44 -12.65
N ASP A 58 7.69 -7.30 -12.68
CA ASP A 58 6.97 -7.65 -13.90
C ASP A 58 6.47 -6.36 -14.59
N CYS A 59 6.65 -6.25 -15.92
CA CYS A 59 6.21 -5.10 -16.71
C CYS A 59 4.70 -4.86 -16.65
N ARG A 60 3.93 -5.85 -16.19
CA ARG A 60 2.48 -5.77 -15.97
C ARG A 60 2.11 -5.23 -14.58
N MET A 61 3.06 -5.07 -13.65
CA MET A 61 2.75 -4.54 -12.33
C MET A 61 2.42 -3.04 -12.40
N PRO A 62 1.31 -2.60 -11.79
CA PRO A 62 0.88 -1.22 -11.92
C PRO A 62 1.77 -0.29 -11.09
N VAL A 63 2.48 0.59 -11.81
CA VAL A 63 3.27 1.67 -11.20
C VAL A 63 2.40 2.92 -10.95
N SER A 64 1.25 3.01 -11.62
CA SER A 64 0.33 4.15 -11.53
C SER A 64 -0.36 4.23 -10.16
N GLY A 65 -0.86 5.44 -9.84
CA GLY A 65 -1.68 5.71 -8.65
C GLY A 65 -3.17 5.49 -8.85
N LEU A 66 -3.60 4.94 -10.00
CA LEU A 66 -5.01 4.80 -10.35
C LEU A 66 -5.77 3.89 -9.37
N ALA A 67 -7.07 4.08 -9.25
CA ALA A 67 -7.95 3.14 -8.56
C ALA A 67 -7.90 1.78 -9.24
N PHE A 68 -8.13 0.69 -8.49
CA PHE A 68 -8.02 -0.68 -9.03
C PHE A 68 -8.89 -0.89 -10.27
N GLU A 69 -10.14 -0.41 -10.25
CA GLU A 69 -11.08 -0.54 -11.37
C GLU A 69 -10.67 0.23 -12.64
N LEU A 70 -9.77 1.21 -12.49
CA LEU A 70 -9.26 2.03 -13.60
C LEU A 70 -7.95 1.48 -14.18
N LEU A 71 -7.43 0.38 -13.64
CA LEU A 71 -6.23 -0.27 -14.15
C LEU A 71 -6.57 -1.12 -15.39
N ALA A 72 -5.58 -1.26 -16.29
CA ALA A 72 -5.72 -2.15 -17.43
C ALA A 72 -5.99 -3.60 -16.96
N VAL A 73 -6.68 -4.39 -17.78
CA VAL A 73 -7.01 -5.78 -17.45
C VAL A 73 -5.75 -6.59 -17.12
N SER A 74 -4.66 -6.36 -17.85
CA SER A 74 -3.36 -7.00 -17.61
C SER A 74 -2.77 -6.65 -16.24
N GLU A 75 -2.88 -5.39 -15.81
CA GLU A 75 -2.39 -4.93 -14.50
C GLU A 75 -3.23 -5.50 -13.36
N ARG A 76 -4.56 -5.52 -13.52
CA ARG A 76 -5.47 -6.12 -12.55
C ARG A 76 -5.19 -7.62 -12.40
N SER A 77 -5.02 -8.32 -13.51
CA SER A 77 -4.68 -9.74 -13.52
C SER A 77 -3.36 -10.01 -12.79
N ALA A 78 -2.31 -9.23 -13.06
CA ALA A 78 -1.02 -9.37 -12.39
C ALA A 78 -1.13 -9.18 -10.86
N LEU A 79 -1.91 -8.18 -10.42
CA LEU A 79 -2.17 -7.98 -8.98
C LEU A 79 -2.91 -9.14 -8.34
N LEU A 80 -3.94 -9.67 -9.02
CA LEU A 80 -4.73 -10.77 -8.49
C LEU A 80 -3.94 -12.08 -8.41
N VAL A 81 -3.07 -12.36 -9.38
CA VAL A 81 -2.16 -13.51 -9.33
C VAL A 81 -1.15 -13.39 -8.18
N ALA A 82 -0.57 -12.20 -7.99
CA ALA A 82 0.32 -11.95 -6.86
C ALA A 82 -0.40 -12.07 -5.51
N LEU A 83 -1.64 -11.58 -5.43
CA LEU A 83 -2.48 -11.70 -4.24
C LEU A 83 -2.83 -13.17 -3.94
N GLU A 84 -3.21 -13.95 -4.97
CA GLU A 84 -3.51 -15.37 -4.82
C GLU A 84 -2.31 -16.10 -4.20
N ARG A 85 -1.11 -15.91 -4.75
CA ARG A 85 0.13 -16.51 -4.20
C ARG A 85 0.34 -16.12 -2.74
N LEU A 86 0.16 -14.85 -2.41
CA LEU A 86 0.28 -14.34 -1.04
C LEU A 86 -0.69 -15.05 -0.09
N LEU A 87 -1.96 -15.16 -0.49
CA LEU A 87 -3.00 -15.81 0.31
C LEU A 87 -2.82 -17.33 0.42
N SER A 88 -2.26 -17.98 -0.61
CA SER A 88 -1.99 -19.42 -0.63
C SER A 88 -0.88 -19.85 0.34
N MET A 89 0.14 -19.02 0.55
CA MET A 89 1.20 -19.33 1.53
C MET A 89 0.69 -19.23 2.97
N GLY A 90 -0.24 -18.31 3.22
CA GLY A 90 -0.77 -18.03 4.55
C GLY A 90 -0.20 -16.78 5.19
N LEU A 91 -0.96 -16.22 6.13
CA LEU A 91 -0.62 -14.96 6.80
C LEU A 91 0.60 -15.10 7.71
N GLU A 92 0.71 -16.17 8.47
CA GLU A 92 1.82 -16.40 9.40
C GLU A 92 3.15 -16.55 8.65
N GLU A 93 3.15 -17.37 7.61
CA GLU A 93 4.29 -17.63 6.76
C GLU A 93 4.73 -16.34 6.03
N THR A 94 3.76 -15.59 5.49
CA THR A 94 4.01 -14.29 4.86
C THR A 94 4.66 -13.32 5.85
N PHE A 95 4.10 -13.17 7.05
CA PHE A 95 4.62 -12.23 8.04
C PHE A 95 5.97 -12.66 8.62
N SER A 96 6.24 -13.96 8.73
CA SER A 96 7.57 -14.48 9.06
C SER A 96 8.64 -13.97 8.09
N VAL A 97 8.37 -14.04 6.78
CA VAL A 97 9.29 -13.53 5.75
C VAL A 97 9.41 -12.01 5.80
N LEU A 98 8.31 -11.29 6.03
CA LEU A 98 8.34 -9.82 6.20
C LEU A 98 9.23 -9.41 7.39
N VAL A 99 9.15 -10.12 8.51
CA VAL A 99 10.01 -9.90 9.67
C VAL A 99 11.47 -10.21 9.33
N ALA A 100 11.75 -11.36 8.70
CA ALA A 100 13.10 -11.77 8.32
C ALA A 100 13.78 -10.78 7.36
N CYS A 101 13.01 -10.18 6.45
CA CYS A 101 13.46 -9.13 5.54
C CYS A 101 13.50 -7.73 6.17
N ASN A 102 13.24 -7.59 7.48
CA ASN A 102 13.21 -6.32 8.21
C ASN A 102 12.24 -5.29 7.58
N VAL A 103 11.09 -5.78 7.10
CA VAL A 103 10.03 -4.92 6.57
C VAL A 103 9.41 -4.12 7.71
N LYS A 104 9.37 -2.80 7.54
CA LYS A 104 8.78 -1.88 8.51
C LYS A 104 7.26 -1.85 8.37
N THR A 105 6.54 -1.65 9.46
CA THR A 105 5.07 -1.49 9.42
C THR A 105 4.62 -0.35 8.49
N SER A 106 5.37 0.76 8.48
CA SER A 106 5.14 1.91 7.60
C SER A 106 5.39 1.61 6.11
N ALA A 107 6.11 0.53 5.80
CA ALA A 107 6.25 0.05 4.44
C ALA A 107 4.97 -0.61 3.94
N LEU A 108 4.09 -1.14 4.81
CA LEU A 108 2.88 -1.86 4.38
C LEU A 108 1.67 -0.98 4.16
N HIS A 109 1.43 0.02 5.03
CA HIS A 109 0.27 0.91 4.91
C HIS A 109 0.60 2.38 5.18
N ASP A 110 -0.33 3.27 4.82
CA ASP A 110 -0.25 4.69 5.19
C ASP A 110 -0.76 4.82 6.63
N PRO A 111 0.00 5.40 7.58
CA PRO A 111 -0.44 5.56 8.96
C PRO A 111 -1.73 6.40 9.11
N ARG A 112 -2.14 7.14 8.08
CA ARG A 112 -3.43 7.85 8.05
C ARG A 112 -4.64 6.94 7.79
N ARG A 113 -4.40 5.68 7.42
CA ARG A 113 -5.43 4.67 7.17
C ARG A 113 -5.27 3.55 8.18
N SER A 114 -6.36 3.16 8.82
CA SER A 114 -6.37 1.98 9.68
C SER A 114 -6.13 0.73 8.84
N PRO A 115 -5.19 -0.15 9.23
CA PRO A 115 -5.11 -1.48 8.64
C PRO A 115 -6.31 -2.34 9.06
N PRO A 116 -6.62 -3.43 8.33
CA PRO A 116 -7.65 -4.39 8.73
C PRO A 116 -7.38 -4.94 10.12
N VAL A 117 -8.43 -5.01 10.96
CA VAL A 117 -8.33 -5.43 12.38
C VAL A 117 -7.68 -6.80 12.52
N VAL A 118 -8.03 -7.73 11.63
CA VAL A 118 -7.50 -9.11 11.60
C VAL A 118 -5.98 -9.15 11.45
N LEU A 119 -5.36 -8.13 10.84
CA LEU A 119 -3.91 -8.08 10.64
C LEU A 119 -3.16 -7.38 11.79
N LEU A 120 -3.85 -6.73 12.73
CA LEU A 120 -3.20 -5.97 13.81
C LEU A 120 -2.21 -6.80 14.64
N PRO A 121 -2.50 -8.05 15.06
CA PRO A 121 -1.56 -8.87 15.81
C PRO A 121 -0.30 -9.24 15.02
N LEU A 122 -0.41 -9.32 13.69
CA LEU A 122 0.72 -9.63 12.81
C LEU A 122 1.56 -8.39 12.54
N LEU A 123 0.92 -7.23 12.36
CA LEU A 123 1.58 -5.96 12.10
C LEU A 123 2.43 -5.46 13.27
N SER A 124 2.09 -5.83 14.50
CA SER A 124 2.87 -5.49 15.71
C SER A 124 4.20 -6.25 15.83
N ARG A 125 4.37 -7.35 15.07
CA ARG A 125 5.63 -8.12 15.01
C ARG A 125 6.68 -7.44 14.14
N LEU A 126 6.28 -6.52 13.27
CA LEU A 126 7.16 -5.83 12.36
C LEU A 126 7.88 -4.68 13.07
N SER A 127 9.05 -4.31 12.55
CA SER A 127 9.82 -3.22 13.14
C SER A 127 9.07 -1.88 13.00
N HIS A 128 8.83 -1.25 14.15
CA HIS A 128 8.30 0.10 14.22
C HIS A 128 9.47 1.09 14.24
N HIS A 129 9.47 2.07 13.33
CA HIS A 129 10.22 3.27 13.61
C HIS A 129 9.33 4.18 14.47
N PRO A 130 9.83 4.75 15.58
CA PRO A 130 9.31 6.04 15.98
C PRO A 130 9.48 6.93 14.75
N HIS A 131 8.41 7.58 14.30
CA HIS A 131 8.52 8.55 13.22
C HIS A 131 9.66 9.48 13.58
N GLY A 132 10.83 9.34 12.94
CA GLY A 132 11.91 10.29 13.10
C GLY A 132 11.29 11.66 12.86
N PRO A 133 11.57 12.65 13.72
CA PRO A 133 10.83 13.90 13.74
C PRO A 133 10.68 14.37 12.31
N HIS A 134 9.45 14.64 11.88
CA HIS A 134 9.15 15.14 10.55
C HIS A 134 10.16 16.25 10.29
N ARG A 135 11.20 15.98 9.47
CA ARG A 135 12.18 16.99 9.09
C ARG A 135 11.37 17.98 8.30
N ARG A 136 10.78 18.97 8.99
CA ARG A 136 10.48 20.25 8.39
C ARG A 136 11.78 20.59 7.69
N ARG A 137 11.76 20.63 6.36
CA ARG A 137 12.89 21.17 5.62
C ARG A 137 13.10 22.55 6.24
N VAL A 138 14.16 22.69 7.03
CA VAL A 138 14.53 23.98 7.59
C VAL A 138 14.68 24.85 6.36
N PRO A 139 13.85 25.90 6.19
CA PRO A 139 14.04 26.83 5.10
C PRO A 139 15.51 27.25 5.17
N PRO A 140 16.29 27.17 4.09
CA PRO A 140 17.67 27.63 4.13
C PRO A 140 17.64 29.08 4.64
N ALA A 141 18.21 29.29 5.83
CA ALA A 141 18.36 30.62 6.39
C ALA A 141 19.17 31.41 5.34
N CYS A 142 18.56 32.44 4.79
CA CYS A 142 19.19 33.36 3.84
C CYS A 142 19.48 32.80 2.43
N ARG A 143 18.51 32.15 1.76
CA ARG A 143 18.53 32.11 0.28
C ARG A 143 17.16 32.39 -0.33
N PRO A 144 17.05 33.34 -1.29
CA PRO A 144 15.80 33.57 -2.00
C PRO A 144 15.34 32.27 -2.67
N MET A 145 14.03 32.04 -2.68
CA MET A 145 13.43 30.88 -3.35
C MET A 145 13.81 30.91 -4.83
N SER A 146 14.11 29.74 -5.41
CA SER A 146 14.37 29.66 -6.84
C SER A 146 13.14 30.11 -7.63
N GLU A 147 13.36 30.71 -8.81
CA GLU A 147 12.29 31.18 -9.69
C GLU A 147 11.24 30.10 -9.97
N ARG A 148 11.68 28.85 -10.15
CA ARG A 148 10.79 27.68 -10.30
C ARG A 148 9.90 27.47 -9.08
N ALA A 149 10.44 27.60 -7.87
CA ALA A 149 9.69 27.44 -6.64
C ALA A 149 8.65 28.56 -6.45
N VAL A 150 9.01 29.80 -6.81
CA VAL A 150 8.11 30.96 -6.81
C VAL A 150 6.96 30.75 -7.79
N ARG A 151 7.25 30.40 -9.06
CA ARG A 151 6.24 30.12 -10.08
C ARG A 151 5.28 29.00 -9.64
N ALA A 152 5.79 27.93 -9.04
CA ALA A 152 4.97 26.85 -8.52
C ALA A 152 4.08 27.29 -7.34
N SER A 153 4.59 28.14 -6.45
CA SER A 153 3.81 28.71 -5.35
C SER A 153 2.68 29.59 -5.87
N TRP A 154 2.99 30.46 -6.84
CA TRP A 154 2.02 31.34 -7.49
C TRP A 154 0.92 30.57 -8.23
N ALA A 155 1.28 29.49 -8.92
CA ALA A 155 0.32 28.61 -9.57
C ALA A 155 -0.63 27.93 -8.56
N ARG A 156 -0.11 27.50 -7.40
CA ARG A 156 -0.94 26.93 -6.32
C ARG A 156 -1.91 27.95 -5.74
N LEU A 157 -1.44 29.18 -5.50
CA LEU A 157 -2.30 30.26 -5.00
C LEU A 157 -3.44 30.56 -5.97
N LYS A 158 -3.13 30.71 -7.27
CA LYS A 158 -4.16 30.93 -8.30
C LYS A 158 -5.20 29.81 -8.36
N ARG A 159 -4.81 28.56 -8.12
CA ARG A 159 -5.77 27.43 -8.06
C ARG A 159 -6.66 27.51 -6.83
N ARG A 160 -6.13 27.93 -5.67
CA ARG A 160 -6.93 28.13 -4.45
C ARG A 160 -7.95 29.26 -4.62
N MET A 161 -7.52 30.40 -5.17
CA MET A 161 -8.41 31.53 -5.43
C MET A 161 -9.52 31.21 -6.42
N LYS A 162 -9.27 30.31 -7.38
CA LYS A 162 -10.30 29.83 -8.32
C LYS A 162 -11.21 28.75 -7.74
N ALA A 163 -10.79 28.10 -6.66
CA ALA A 163 -11.52 27.01 -6.01
C ALA A 163 -12.37 27.49 -4.83
N GLU A 164 -12.17 28.73 -4.36
CA GLU A 164 -13.09 29.39 -3.43
C GLU A 164 -14.30 29.90 -4.22
N PRO A 165 -15.53 29.45 -3.91
CA PRO A 165 -16.72 30.06 -4.48
C PRO A 165 -16.84 31.48 -3.94
N THR A 166 -16.88 32.46 -4.84
CA THR A 166 -17.27 33.83 -4.52
C THR A 166 -18.65 33.81 -3.86
N SER A 167 -18.71 34.16 -2.59
CA SER A 167 -19.95 34.47 -1.87
C SER A 167 -20.57 35.75 -2.41
#